data_AF-A0A432ICV5-F1
#
_entry.id   AF-A0A432ICV5-F1
#
_cell.length_a   1.000
_cell.length_b   1.000
_cell.length_c   1.000
_cell.angle_alpha   90.00
_cell.angle_beta   90.00
_cell.angle_gamma   90.00
#
_symmetry.space_group_name_H-M   'P 1'
#
loop_
_entity.id
_entity.type
_entity.pdbx_description
1 polymer ?
#
loop_
_entity_poly.entity_id
_entity_poly.type
_entity_poly.pdbx_seq_one_letter_code
_entity_poly.pdbx_strand_id
1 'polypeptide(L)'
;MGKQPGKLRSRAAEAIHRRIRGLVKTLLTRDGDESLSGLPEAIELNLRIPMHLKRDHHADSIQFSHALLAQVESLRIQGETEALGHRFGHAPCYWCDAPVCEHSMPGDQRSVLVGWSATGIPLWRDIASLLIETGDEQIDLLYGEDPGPVICWRGEGELLGEILPEYLSDSLFARPVGALLAGGFPLPGHSHDNLSVTALVVESRAGRIVPRYSLNLLSTTPAPHHLATLLGENNRSILSGWIGSLKSALHRFQEELVVEATRGQRDSLKSCRERVVDLLIDSRSHLETLRRRSQRRTKHAQERSENPNRPTSAAIPDLLACSEADLFQDRKESTIVLRGPQGRIHIFTATGRHITSAIYSSESIQTRIARSRWILLGDVKARAFIERVNRSIPDSEPGRPASDAS
;
A
#
# COMPACT_ATOMS: atom_id res chain seq x y z
N MET A 1 -1.03 -58.34 1.70
CA MET A 1 -0.87 -56.88 1.73
C MET A 1 -2.03 -56.28 2.51
N GLY A 2 -1.81 -55.94 3.79
CA GLY A 2 -2.85 -55.41 4.66
C GLY A 2 -3.14 -53.94 4.37
N LYS A 3 -4.42 -53.60 4.15
CA LYS A 3 -4.90 -52.22 4.14
C LYS A 3 -4.62 -51.60 5.52
N GLN A 4 -3.88 -50.50 5.56
CA GLN A 4 -3.77 -49.70 6.79
C GLN A 4 -5.16 -49.20 7.19
N PRO A 5 -5.58 -49.36 8.45
CA PRO A 5 -6.86 -48.83 8.92
C PRO A 5 -6.79 -47.30 8.91
N GLY A 6 -7.72 -46.67 8.18
CA GLY A 6 -7.86 -45.22 8.17
C GLY A 6 -8.03 -44.71 9.60
N LYS A 7 -7.17 -43.78 10.03
CA LYS A 7 -7.30 -43.10 11.33
C LYS A 7 -8.69 -42.47 11.42
N LEU A 8 -9.57 -43.06 12.24
CA LEU A 8 -10.86 -42.50 12.60
C LEU A 8 -10.64 -41.13 13.23
N ARG A 9 -10.85 -40.06 12.45
CA ARG A 9 -10.84 -38.69 12.98
C ARG A 9 -12.03 -38.55 13.93
N SER A 10 -11.78 -38.04 15.13
CA SER A 10 -12.83 -37.77 16.11
C SER A 10 -13.89 -36.85 15.50
N ARG A 11 -15.19 -37.22 15.63
CA ARG A 11 -16.31 -36.36 15.18
C ARG A 11 -16.24 -34.95 15.78
N ALA A 12 -15.68 -34.81 16.99
CA ALA A 12 -15.46 -33.52 17.61
C ALA A 12 -14.36 -32.71 16.88
N ALA A 13 -13.28 -33.37 16.45
CA ALA A 13 -12.23 -32.74 15.65
C ALA A 13 -12.75 -32.28 14.28
N GLU A 14 -13.61 -33.07 13.62
CA GLU A 14 -14.26 -32.66 12.36
C GLU A 14 -15.25 -31.49 12.55
N ALA A 15 -15.98 -31.46 13.67
CA ALA A 15 -16.90 -30.36 13.98
C ALA A 15 -16.15 -29.05 14.28
N ILE A 16 -15.05 -29.13 15.05
CA ILE A 16 -14.16 -27.99 15.31
C ILE A 16 -13.54 -27.50 13.99
N HIS A 17 -13.04 -28.43 13.17
CA HIS A 17 -12.49 -28.15 11.85
C HIS A 17 -13.49 -27.43 10.93
N ARG A 18 -14.75 -27.91 10.83
CA ARG A 18 -15.79 -27.23 10.05
C ARG A 18 -16.11 -25.84 10.60
N ARG A 19 -16.13 -25.66 11.93
CA ARG A 19 -16.39 -24.37 12.56
C ARG A 19 -15.27 -23.37 12.32
N ILE A 20 -14.01 -23.77 12.49
CA ILE A 20 -12.84 -22.93 12.21
C ILE A 20 -12.83 -22.55 10.73
N ARG A 21 -13.01 -23.50 9.81
CA ARG A 21 -13.09 -23.22 8.37
C ARG A 21 -14.24 -22.26 8.03
N GLY A 22 -15.40 -22.44 8.65
CA GLY A 22 -16.53 -21.52 8.50
C GLY A 22 -16.20 -20.12 9.00
N LEU A 23 -15.55 -20.01 10.15
CA LEU A 23 -15.18 -18.74 10.79
C LEU A 23 -14.12 -17.99 9.97
N VAL A 24 -13.08 -18.68 9.50
CA VAL A 24 -12.07 -18.14 8.57
C VAL A 24 -12.74 -17.68 7.28
N LYS A 25 -13.59 -18.52 6.67
CA LYS A 25 -14.33 -18.14 5.46
C LYS A 25 -15.19 -16.91 5.68
N THR A 26 -15.92 -16.83 6.79
CA THR A 26 -16.73 -15.66 7.13
C THR A 26 -15.84 -14.43 7.32
N LEU A 27 -14.75 -14.50 8.08
CA LEU A 27 -13.82 -13.37 8.26
C LEU A 27 -13.23 -12.88 6.94
N LEU A 28 -12.86 -13.79 6.03
CA LEU A 28 -12.33 -13.45 4.69
C LEU A 28 -13.40 -12.94 3.71
N THR A 29 -14.69 -13.06 4.03
CA THR A 29 -15.79 -12.68 3.12
C THR A 29 -16.70 -11.59 3.66
N ARG A 30 -16.56 -11.19 4.92
CA ARG A 30 -17.57 -10.39 5.62
C ARG A 30 -17.65 -8.93 5.16
N ASP A 31 -16.59 -8.34 4.63
CA ASP A 31 -16.58 -6.89 4.39
C ASP A 31 -16.43 -6.46 2.92
N GLY A 32 -16.27 -7.39 1.95
CA GLY A 32 -16.00 -7.01 0.54
C GLY A 32 -14.66 -6.27 0.34
N ASP A 33 -14.07 -5.80 1.43
CA ASP A 33 -12.80 -5.14 1.52
C ASP A 33 -11.72 -6.21 1.71
N GLU A 34 -10.93 -6.42 0.66
CA GLU A 34 -9.65 -7.16 0.73
C GLU A 34 -8.58 -6.32 1.46
N SER A 35 -8.97 -5.23 2.14
CA SER A 35 -8.04 -4.41 2.89
C SER A 35 -7.57 -5.12 4.15
N LEU A 36 -6.25 -5.05 4.32
CA LEU A 36 -5.56 -5.11 5.60
C LEU A 36 -5.94 -3.95 6.54
N SER A 37 -7.02 -3.20 6.27
CA SER A 37 -7.46 -2.07 7.10
C SER A 37 -8.70 -2.46 7.89
N GLY A 38 -8.59 -2.45 9.21
CA GLY A 38 -9.67 -2.75 10.14
C GLY A 38 -9.65 -4.16 10.74
N LEU A 39 -8.88 -5.11 10.18
CA LEU A 39 -8.53 -6.33 10.90
C LEU A 39 -7.28 -6.06 11.76
N PRO A 40 -7.26 -6.45 13.05
CA PRO A 40 -6.06 -6.31 13.86
C PRO A 40 -4.94 -7.18 13.27
N GLU A 41 -3.71 -6.68 13.31
CA GLU A 41 -2.48 -7.33 12.77
C GLU A 41 -2.32 -8.77 13.27
N ALA A 42 -2.88 -9.06 14.45
CA ALA A 42 -3.19 -10.40 14.93
C ALA A 42 -4.59 -10.43 15.58
N ILE A 43 -5.36 -11.49 15.29
CA ILE A 43 -6.52 -11.85 16.11
C ILE A 43 -6.05 -12.89 17.11
N GLU A 44 -5.93 -12.51 18.38
CA GLU A 44 -5.58 -13.45 19.44
C GLU A 44 -6.79 -14.32 19.78
N LEU A 45 -6.80 -15.54 19.25
CA LEU A 45 -7.81 -16.55 19.55
C LEU A 45 -7.38 -17.35 20.79
N ASN A 46 -7.84 -16.90 21.96
CA ASN A 46 -7.64 -17.63 23.21
C ASN A 46 -8.59 -18.84 23.31
N LEU A 47 -8.18 -19.96 22.70
CA LEU A 47 -8.93 -21.21 22.69
C LEU A 47 -8.58 -22.07 23.91
N ARG A 48 -9.49 -22.15 24.89
CA ARG A 48 -9.40 -23.14 25.98
C ARG A 48 -10.18 -24.38 25.59
N ILE A 49 -9.47 -25.44 25.21
CA ILE A 49 -10.07 -26.74 24.90
C ILE A 49 -9.86 -27.66 26.10
N PRO A 50 -10.87 -27.86 26.97
CA PRO A 50 -10.74 -28.81 28.07
C PRO A 50 -10.62 -30.22 27.47
N MET A 51 -9.50 -30.88 27.72
CA MET A 51 -9.22 -32.22 27.24
C MET A 51 -8.96 -33.14 28.42
N HIS A 52 -9.65 -34.27 28.46
CA HIS A 52 -9.33 -35.34 29.40
C HIS A 52 -8.18 -36.16 28.82
N LEU A 53 -6.95 -35.78 29.18
CA LEU A 53 -5.77 -36.57 28.85
C LEU A 53 -5.74 -37.81 29.75
N LYS A 54 -5.36 -38.96 29.19
CA LYS A 54 -5.16 -40.19 29.97
C LYS A 54 -3.93 -40.11 30.89
N ARG A 55 -2.99 -39.19 30.60
CA ARG A 55 -1.77 -38.89 31.35
C ARG A 55 -1.50 -37.39 31.26
N ASP A 56 -1.10 -36.78 32.36
CA ASP A 56 -0.86 -35.34 32.46
C ASP A 56 0.65 -35.05 32.42
N HIS A 57 1.22 -35.08 31.21
CA HIS A 57 2.61 -34.69 30.97
C HIS A 57 2.67 -33.35 30.22
N HIS A 58 3.47 -32.42 30.74
CA HIS A 58 3.64 -31.08 30.15
C HIS A 58 4.13 -31.12 28.69
N ALA A 59 5.02 -32.06 28.36
CA ALA A 59 5.54 -32.25 27.01
C ALA A 59 4.43 -32.64 25.99
N ASP A 60 3.48 -33.48 26.39
CA ASP A 60 2.35 -33.89 25.54
C ASP A 60 1.42 -32.70 25.25
N SER A 61 1.26 -31.81 26.22
CA SER A 61 0.49 -30.57 26.06
C SER A 61 1.13 -29.61 25.05
N ILE A 62 2.46 -29.42 25.14
CA ILE A 62 3.23 -28.61 24.18
C ILE A 62 3.17 -29.22 22.77
N GLN A 63 3.38 -30.54 22.66
CA GLN A 63 3.31 -31.21 21.36
C GLN A 63 1.91 -31.11 20.74
N PHE A 64 0.86 -31.25 21.56
CA PHE A 64 -0.51 -31.06 21.13
C PHE A 64 -0.78 -29.61 20.68
N SER A 65 -0.31 -28.60 21.41
CA SER A 65 -0.49 -27.20 21.00
C SER A 65 0.21 -26.89 19.68
N HIS A 66 1.44 -27.35 19.48
CA HIS A 66 2.13 -27.22 18.19
C HIS A 66 1.37 -27.93 17.06
N ALA A 67 0.88 -29.14 17.30
CA ALA A 67 0.11 -29.89 16.32
C ALA A 67 -1.23 -29.20 15.97
N LEU A 68 -1.90 -28.62 16.96
CA LEU A 68 -3.15 -27.86 16.77
C LEU A 68 -2.89 -26.57 15.99
N LEU A 69 -1.83 -25.82 16.33
CA LEU A 69 -1.43 -24.61 15.59
C LEU A 69 -1.10 -24.93 14.13
N ALA A 70 -0.33 -26.00 13.89
CA ALA A 70 -0.04 -26.47 12.54
C ALA A 70 -1.30 -26.88 11.77
N GLN A 71 -2.28 -27.51 12.44
CA GLN A 71 -3.58 -27.83 11.82
C GLN A 71 -4.38 -26.56 11.50
N VAL A 72 -4.48 -25.60 12.42
CA VAL A 72 -5.20 -24.35 12.19
C VAL A 72 -4.58 -23.60 11.00
N GLU A 73 -3.25 -23.49 10.94
CA GLU A 73 -2.55 -22.86 9.83
C GLU A 73 -2.81 -23.62 8.52
N SER A 74 -2.73 -24.96 8.52
CA SER A 74 -3.06 -25.77 7.34
C SER A 74 -4.49 -25.54 6.85
N LEU A 75 -5.46 -25.43 7.77
CA LEU A 75 -6.86 -25.15 7.42
C LEU A 75 -7.09 -23.74 6.93
N ARG A 76 -6.34 -22.76 7.45
CA ARG A 76 -6.36 -21.39 6.96
C ARG A 76 -5.85 -21.35 5.52
N ILE A 77 -4.70 -21.96 5.25
CA ILE A 77 -4.09 -22.06 3.91
C ILE A 77 -5.05 -22.73 2.94
N GLN A 78 -5.61 -23.87 3.33
CA GLN A 78 -6.55 -24.59 2.50
C GLN A 78 -7.81 -23.76 2.23
N GLY A 79 -8.37 -23.11 3.25
CA GLY A 79 -9.56 -22.26 3.12
C GLY A 79 -9.33 -21.05 2.21
N GLU A 80 -8.18 -20.37 2.32
CA GLU A 80 -7.79 -19.27 1.44
C GLU A 80 -7.61 -19.74 -0.01
N THR A 81 -6.88 -20.84 -0.21
CA THR A 81 -6.63 -21.39 -1.54
C THR A 81 -7.92 -21.85 -2.21
N GLU A 82 -8.84 -22.49 -1.47
CA GLU A 82 -10.13 -22.91 -2.01
C GLU A 82 -11.07 -21.72 -2.31
N ALA A 83 -10.98 -20.62 -1.54
CA ALA A 83 -11.84 -19.46 -1.72
C ALA A 83 -11.33 -18.50 -2.80
N LEU A 84 -10.02 -18.28 -2.85
CA LEU A 84 -9.37 -17.25 -3.67
C LEU A 84 -8.48 -17.83 -4.77
N GLY A 85 -8.17 -19.12 -4.73
CA GLY A 85 -7.22 -19.76 -5.64
C GLY A 85 -5.76 -19.41 -5.36
N HIS A 86 -5.44 -18.64 -4.32
CA HIS A 86 -4.04 -18.26 -4.01
C HIS A 86 -3.88 -17.94 -2.52
N ARG A 87 -2.63 -17.84 -2.07
CA ARG A 87 -2.27 -17.31 -0.75
C ARG A 87 -1.58 -15.96 -0.92
N PHE A 88 -2.02 -14.97 -0.16
CA PHE A 88 -1.39 -13.66 -0.14
C PHE A 88 0.08 -13.75 0.28
N GLY A 89 0.95 -13.02 -0.42
CA GLY A 89 2.39 -13.06 -0.20
C GLY A 89 3.10 -14.13 -1.02
N HIS A 90 2.39 -15.15 -1.52
CA HIS A 90 3.00 -16.32 -2.15
C HIS A 90 2.58 -16.47 -3.61
N ALA A 91 3.56 -16.73 -4.48
CA ALA A 91 3.31 -17.16 -5.85
C ALA A 91 2.90 -18.65 -5.85
N PRO A 92 1.82 -19.04 -6.54
CA PRO A 92 1.46 -20.45 -6.68
C PRO A 92 2.60 -21.21 -7.38
N CYS A 93 2.96 -22.39 -6.86
CA CYS A 93 3.90 -23.28 -7.54
C CYS A 93 3.13 -24.44 -8.15
N TYR A 94 3.04 -24.47 -9.48
CA TYR A 94 2.31 -25.51 -10.21
C TYR A 94 3.07 -26.85 -10.21
N TRP A 95 4.40 -26.83 -10.07
CA TRP A 95 5.21 -28.04 -9.92
C TRP A 95 4.93 -28.75 -8.58
N CYS A 96 4.93 -27.99 -7.47
CA CYS A 96 4.67 -28.53 -6.15
C CYS A 96 3.17 -28.78 -5.89
N ASP A 97 2.30 -28.29 -6.77
CA ASP A 97 0.85 -28.17 -6.56
C ASP A 97 0.50 -27.65 -5.16
N ALA A 98 1.24 -26.64 -4.72
CA ALA A 98 1.14 -26.10 -3.37
C ALA A 98 1.05 -24.56 -3.40
N PRO A 99 0.14 -23.97 -2.60
CA PRO A 99 0.04 -22.52 -2.46
C PRO A 99 1.23 -21.95 -1.67
N VAL A 100 1.95 -22.79 -0.91
CA VAL A 100 3.18 -22.45 -0.19
C VAL A 100 4.19 -23.57 -0.33
N CYS A 101 5.36 -23.21 -0.84
CA CYS A 101 6.56 -24.02 -0.83
C CYS A 101 7.79 -23.09 -0.84
N GLU A 102 8.99 -23.65 -0.80
CA GLU A 102 10.24 -22.89 -0.87
C GLU A 102 10.33 -21.97 -2.10
N HIS A 103 9.73 -22.37 -3.22
CA HIS A 103 9.73 -21.60 -4.47
C HIS A 103 8.70 -20.45 -4.48
N SER A 104 7.75 -20.44 -3.55
CA SER A 104 6.61 -19.50 -3.57
C SER A 104 6.95 -18.07 -3.14
N MET A 105 8.18 -17.83 -2.66
CA MET A 105 8.67 -16.55 -2.17
C MET A 105 9.96 -16.15 -2.88
N PRO A 106 10.22 -14.84 -3.05
CA PRO A 106 11.51 -14.38 -3.53
C PRO A 106 12.63 -14.71 -2.51
N GLY A 107 13.80 -15.06 -3.02
CA GLY A 107 14.96 -15.39 -2.18
C GLY A 107 15.53 -14.18 -1.41
N ASP A 108 15.33 -12.97 -1.93
CA ASP A 108 15.80 -11.72 -1.33
C ASP A 108 14.83 -10.56 -1.57
N GLN A 109 15.16 -9.40 -0.99
CA GLN A 109 14.36 -8.18 -1.06
C GLN A 109 14.38 -7.46 -2.41
N ARG A 110 15.30 -7.80 -3.32
CA ARG A 110 15.46 -7.15 -4.62
C ARG A 110 14.82 -7.94 -5.75
N SER A 111 14.45 -9.17 -5.46
CA SER A 111 13.84 -10.11 -6.39
C SER A 111 12.38 -9.81 -6.69
N VAL A 112 12.00 -9.98 -7.95
CA VAL A 112 10.63 -9.90 -8.47
C VAL A 112 10.27 -11.17 -9.23
N LEU A 113 8.98 -11.51 -9.26
CA LEU A 113 8.46 -12.66 -10.00
C LEU A 113 8.38 -12.33 -11.50
N VAL A 114 9.21 -12.95 -12.33
CA VAL A 114 9.22 -12.71 -13.78
C VAL A 114 8.28 -13.61 -14.57
N GLY A 115 7.80 -14.69 -13.96
CA GLY A 115 6.92 -15.68 -14.59
C GLY A 115 7.10 -17.05 -13.93
N TRP A 116 6.78 -18.09 -14.68
CA TRP A 116 6.95 -19.48 -14.26
C TRP A 116 7.79 -20.26 -15.28
N SER A 117 8.58 -21.21 -14.80
CA SER A 117 9.31 -22.15 -15.66
C SER A 117 8.36 -23.03 -16.47
N ALA A 118 8.91 -23.79 -17.42
CA ALA A 118 8.16 -24.80 -18.17
C ALA A 118 7.44 -25.84 -17.28
N THR A 119 8.02 -26.15 -16.12
CA THR A 119 7.44 -27.06 -15.12
C THR A 119 6.51 -26.37 -14.13
N GLY A 120 6.37 -25.04 -14.22
CA GLY A 120 5.50 -24.28 -13.35
C GLY A 120 6.09 -23.92 -11.99
N ILE A 121 7.42 -23.83 -11.88
CA ILE A 121 8.11 -23.27 -10.72
C ILE A 121 8.19 -21.74 -10.88
N PRO A 122 7.81 -20.93 -9.86
CA PRO A 122 7.97 -19.47 -9.91
C PRO A 122 9.42 -19.06 -10.18
N LEU A 123 9.63 -18.15 -11.13
CA LEU A 123 10.93 -17.62 -11.49
C LEU A 123 11.13 -16.26 -10.84
N TRP A 124 12.15 -16.15 -10.00
CA TRP A 124 12.53 -14.91 -9.32
C TRP A 124 13.81 -14.36 -9.93
N ARG A 125 13.85 -13.04 -10.18
CA ARG A 125 15.06 -12.34 -10.61
C ARG A 125 15.23 -11.03 -9.88
N ASP A 126 16.48 -10.69 -9.61
CA ASP A 126 16.85 -9.34 -9.17
C ASP A 126 16.39 -8.31 -10.22
N ILE A 127 15.72 -7.25 -9.76
CA ILE A 127 15.11 -6.27 -10.67
C ILE A 127 16.15 -5.49 -11.48
N ALA A 128 17.35 -5.24 -10.96
CA ALA A 128 18.39 -4.57 -11.72
C ALA A 128 18.91 -5.46 -12.86
N SER A 129 19.11 -6.75 -12.57
CA SER A 129 19.48 -7.74 -13.58
C SER A 129 18.44 -7.81 -14.69
N LEU A 130 17.15 -7.82 -14.33
CA LEU A 130 16.05 -7.80 -15.29
C LEU A 130 16.10 -6.56 -16.21
N LEU A 131 16.27 -5.36 -15.63
CA LEU A 131 16.32 -4.13 -16.42
C LEU A 131 17.51 -4.13 -17.39
N ILE A 132 18.69 -4.57 -16.95
CA ILE A 132 19.90 -4.68 -17.78
C ILE A 132 19.68 -5.63 -18.95
N GLU A 133 19.13 -6.82 -18.71
CA GLU A 133 18.86 -7.81 -19.76
C GLU A 133 17.86 -7.30 -20.80
N THR A 134 16.88 -6.52 -20.37
CA THR A 134 15.88 -5.91 -21.26
C THR A 134 16.34 -4.61 -21.91
N GLY A 135 17.50 -4.07 -21.52
CA GLY A 135 17.99 -2.77 -21.97
C GLY A 135 17.09 -1.59 -21.55
N ASP A 136 16.42 -1.70 -20.40
CA ASP A 136 15.49 -0.66 -19.91
C ASP A 136 16.28 0.49 -19.25
N GLU A 137 16.08 1.71 -19.76
CA GLU A 137 16.73 2.93 -19.29
C GLU A 137 16.44 3.26 -17.81
N GLN A 138 15.41 2.66 -17.22
CA GLN A 138 15.11 2.82 -15.79
C GLN A 138 16.20 2.29 -14.87
N ILE A 139 17.20 1.54 -15.36
CA ILE A 139 18.33 1.07 -14.55
C ILE A 139 19.06 2.23 -13.85
N ASP A 140 19.15 3.39 -14.50
CA ASP A 140 19.78 4.59 -13.94
C ASP A 140 19.01 5.13 -12.73
N LEU A 141 17.73 4.81 -12.58
CA LEU A 141 16.94 5.21 -11.43
C LEU A 141 17.23 4.34 -10.20
N LEU A 142 17.86 3.18 -10.35
CA LEU A 142 18.25 2.35 -9.20
C LEU A 142 19.58 2.80 -8.59
N TYR A 143 20.52 3.26 -9.41
CA TYR A 143 21.91 3.50 -9.01
C TYR A 143 22.49 4.87 -9.41
N GLY A 144 21.74 5.70 -10.13
CA GLY A 144 22.17 7.03 -10.57
C GLY A 144 22.12 8.09 -9.47
N GLU A 145 22.34 9.35 -9.87
CA GLU A 145 22.43 10.50 -8.95
C GLU A 145 21.10 10.80 -8.22
N ASP A 146 19.97 10.55 -8.88
CA ASP A 146 18.61 10.75 -8.35
C ASP A 146 17.85 9.41 -8.26
N PRO A 147 18.19 8.53 -7.30
CA PRO A 147 17.59 7.21 -7.21
C PRO A 147 16.09 7.30 -6.89
N GLY A 148 15.33 6.38 -7.45
CA GLY A 148 13.88 6.30 -7.26
C GLY A 148 13.29 5.01 -7.78
N PRO A 149 11.98 4.82 -7.58
CA PRO A 149 11.35 3.57 -7.94
C PRO A 149 11.26 3.38 -9.46
N VAL A 150 11.50 2.15 -9.88
CA VAL A 150 11.36 1.63 -11.25
C VAL A 150 10.14 0.73 -11.33
N ILE A 151 9.59 0.56 -12.54
CA ILE A 151 8.45 -0.31 -12.75
C ILE A 151 8.40 -0.89 -14.16
N CYS A 152 8.14 -2.19 -14.23
CA CYS A 152 7.89 -2.92 -15.47
C CYS A 152 6.53 -3.62 -15.40
N TRP A 153 5.88 -3.74 -16.54
CA TRP A 153 4.64 -4.49 -16.71
C TRP A 153 4.94 -5.88 -17.28
N ARG A 154 4.18 -6.88 -16.83
CA ARG A 154 4.12 -8.21 -17.45
C ARG A 154 2.68 -8.66 -17.63
N GLY A 155 2.33 -9.02 -18.87
CA GLY A 155 1.02 -9.59 -19.18
C GLY A 155 0.95 -11.09 -18.89
N GLU A 156 -0.26 -11.64 -18.92
CA GLU A 156 -0.50 -13.08 -18.77
C GLU A 156 0.39 -13.94 -19.69
N GLY A 157 0.50 -13.55 -20.98
CA GLY A 157 1.27 -14.31 -21.97
C GLY A 157 2.77 -14.34 -21.67
N GLU A 158 3.33 -13.33 -20.99
CA GLU A 158 4.72 -13.32 -20.56
C GLU A 158 4.91 -14.12 -19.26
N LEU A 159 3.93 -14.04 -18.35
CA LEU A 159 3.98 -14.74 -17.08
C LEU A 159 3.84 -16.26 -17.24
N LEU A 160 2.89 -16.68 -18.07
CA LEU A 160 2.53 -18.09 -18.27
C LEU A 160 3.03 -18.65 -19.61
N GLY A 161 3.76 -17.87 -20.43
CA GLY A 161 4.12 -18.27 -21.79
C GLY A 161 5.00 -19.51 -21.89
N GLU A 162 5.83 -19.75 -20.86
CA GLU A 162 6.76 -20.89 -20.85
C GLU A 162 6.16 -22.17 -20.28
N ILE A 163 5.10 -22.08 -19.47
CA ILE A 163 4.56 -23.24 -18.75
C ILE A 163 3.91 -24.25 -19.69
N LEU A 164 4.19 -25.53 -19.49
CA LEU A 164 3.53 -26.58 -20.24
C LEU A 164 2.05 -26.68 -19.83
N PRO A 165 1.11 -26.86 -20.79
CA PRO A 165 -0.33 -26.88 -20.51
C PRO A 165 -0.75 -27.88 -19.42
N GLU A 166 -0.02 -29.00 -19.30
CA GLU A 166 -0.25 -30.07 -18.32
C GLU A 166 -0.25 -29.58 -16.87
N TYR A 167 0.55 -28.55 -16.55
CA TYR A 167 0.61 -27.94 -15.22
C TYR A 167 -0.50 -26.91 -14.96
N LEU A 168 -1.20 -26.45 -16.01
CA LEU A 168 -2.27 -25.44 -15.90
C LEU A 168 -3.68 -26.03 -15.92
N SER A 169 -3.89 -27.12 -16.65
CA SER A 169 -5.22 -27.68 -16.96
C SER A 169 -5.99 -28.08 -15.71
N ASP A 170 -5.32 -28.72 -14.75
CA ASP A 170 -5.96 -29.26 -13.53
C ASP A 170 -5.74 -28.40 -12.29
N SER A 171 -5.04 -27.27 -12.42
CA SER A 171 -4.72 -26.42 -11.28
C SER A 171 -5.97 -25.75 -10.70
N LEU A 172 -6.09 -25.79 -9.37
CA LEU A 172 -7.10 -25.05 -8.61
C LEU A 172 -6.68 -23.59 -8.36
N PHE A 173 -5.46 -23.20 -8.76
CA PHE A 173 -4.96 -21.87 -8.49
C PHE A 173 -5.67 -20.80 -9.33
N ALA A 174 -5.72 -19.60 -8.76
CA ALA A 174 -6.15 -18.39 -9.43
C ALA A 174 -5.25 -18.14 -10.64
N ARG A 175 -5.85 -17.65 -11.72
CA ARG A 175 -5.13 -17.40 -12.97
C ARG A 175 -4.43 -16.03 -12.89
N PRO A 176 -3.10 -15.95 -13.05
CA PRO A 176 -2.41 -14.68 -13.25
C PRO A 176 -2.98 -13.93 -14.46
N VAL A 177 -3.39 -12.67 -14.27
CA VAL A 177 -3.85 -11.79 -15.36
C VAL A 177 -2.72 -10.86 -15.81
N GLY A 178 -1.93 -10.41 -14.85
CA GLY A 178 -0.74 -9.61 -15.09
C GLY A 178 -0.11 -9.11 -13.81
N ALA A 179 1.09 -8.54 -13.95
CA ALA A 179 1.91 -8.12 -12.82
C ALA A 179 2.63 -6.81 -13.09
N LEU A 180 2.75 -5.99 -12.04
CA LEU A 180 3.68 -4.86 -12.01
C LEU A 180 4.90 -5.25 -11.17
N LEU A 181 6.07 -5.23 -11.79
CA LEU A 181 7.37 -5.51 -11.17
C LEU A 181 7.99 -4.17 -10.81
N ALA A 182 8.02 -3.83 -9.52
CA ALA A 182 8.54 -2.55 -9.07
C ALA A 182 9.66 -2.73 -8.05
N GLY A 183 10.61 -1.81 -8.04
CA GLY A 183 11.74 -1.84 -7.10
C GLY A 183 12.36 -0.46 -6.94
N GLY A 184 13.40 -0.35 -6.11
CA GLY A 184 13.99 0.95 -5.78
C GLY A 184 13.22 1.71 -4.68
N PHE A 185 12.41 1.00 -3.88
CA PHE A 185 11.73 1.61 -2.75
C PHE A 185 12.65 1.64 -1.52
N PRO A 186 12.94 2.81 -0.94
CA PRO A 186 13.87 2.90 0.18
C PRO A 186 13.30 2.24 1.44
N LEU A 187 14.13 1.46 2.13
CA LEU A 187 13.79 0.92 3.44
C LEU A 187 14.19 1.89 4.57
N PRO A 188 13.32 2.15 5.56
CA PRO A 188 13.65 3.04 6.68
C PRO A 188 14.88 2.57 7.45
N GLY A 189 15.87 3.44 7.65
CA GLY A 189 17.08 3.08 8.42
C GLY A 189 18.16 2.36 7.61
N HIS A 190 17.94 2.09 6.32
CA HIS A 190 18.95 1.52 5.42
C HIS A 190 19.10 2.40 4.18
N SER A 191 20.20 3.16 4.11
CA SER A 191 20.44 4.15 3.04
C SER A 191 20.72 3.55 1.65
N HIS A 192 20.98 2.23 1.58
CA HIS A 192 21.36 1.54 0.34
C HIS A 192 20.52 0.29 0.05
N ASP A 193 19.58 -0.07 0.93
CA ASP A 193 18.71 -1.20 0.70
C ASP A 193 17.37 -0.75 0.14
N ASN A 194 17.09 -1.31 -1.03
CA ASN A 194 15.88 -1.05 -1.78
C ASN A 194 15.02 -2.32 -1.79
N LEU A 195 13.74 -2.12 -1.54
CA LEU A 195 12.72 -3.15 -1.63
C LEU A 195 12.21 -3.25 -3.06
N SER A 196 12.02 -4.48 -3.51
CA SER A 196 11.27 -4.86 -4.69
C SER A 196 9.96 -5.53 -4.30
N VAL A 197 8.93 -5.26 -5.09
CA VAL A 197 7.57 -5.75 -4.89
C VAL A 197 6.99 -6.13 -6.25
N THR A 198 6.48 -7.35 -6.36
CA THR A 198 5.59 -7.72 -7.46
C THR A 198 4.14 -7.53 -7.02
N ALA A 199 3.42 -6.66 -7.72
CA ALA A 199 1.98 -6.51 -7.59
C ALA A 199 1.29 -7.39 -8.66
N LEU A 200 0.92 -8.62 -8.27
CA LEU A 200 0.32 -9.61 -9.14
C LEU A 200 -1.21 -9.56 -9.01
N VAL A 201 -1.92 -9.34 -10.12
CA VAL A 201 -3.38 -9.47 -10.15
C VAL A 201 -3.76 -10.86 -10.63
N VAL A 202 -4.60 -11.54 -9.84
CA VAL A 202 -5.06 -12.89 -10.13
C VAL A 202 -6.58 -12.97 -10.20
N GLU A 203 -7.08 -13.76 -11.13
CA GLU A 203 -8.50 -14.07 -11.32
C GLU A 203 -8.84 -15.38 -10.59
N SER A 204 -9.71 -15.31 -9.58
CA SER A 204 -10.16 -16.49 -8.84
C SER A 204 -11.11 -17.34 -9.69
N ARG A 205 -10.87 -18.65 -9.69
CA ARG A 205 -11.75 -19.65 -10.32
C ARG A 205 -13.08 -19.86 -9.55
N ALA A 206 -13.23 -19.29 -8.35
CA ALA A 206 -14.43 -19.43 -7.52
C ALA A 206 -15.58 -18.46 -7.92
N GLY A 207 -15.32 -17.46 -8.76
CA GLY A 207 -16.31 -16.48 -9.23
C GLY A 207 -17.26 -17.09 -10.26
N ARG A 208 -18.35 -17.74 -9.82
CA ARG A 208 -19.29 -18.42 -10.73
C ARG A 208 -20.23 -17.48 -11.52
N ILE A 209 -20.44 -16.26 -11.04
CA ILE A 209 -21.39 -15.29 -11.65
C ILE A 209 -20.68 -14.01 -12.08
N VAL A 210 -19.74 -13.53 -11.25
CA VAL A 210 -18.90 -12.36 -11.51
C VAL A 210 -17.45 -12.79 -11.34
N PRO A 211 -16.53 -12.49 -12.28
CA PRO A 211 -15.12 -12.76 -12.07
C PRO A 211 -14.63 -12.00 -10.85
N ARG A 212 -13.80 -12.66 -10.04
CA ARG A 212 -13.20 -12.06 -8.86
C ARG A 212 -11.73 -11.85 -9.10
N TYR A 213 -11.28 -10.60 -9.04
CA TYR A 213 -9.88 -10.23 -9.13
C TYR A 213 -9.36 -9.86 -7.74
N SER A 214 -8.11 -10.19 -7.49
CA SER A 214 -7.46 -9.93 -6.20
C SER A 214 -6.00 -9.54 -6.42
N LEU A 215 -5.49 -8.68 -5.55
CA LEU A 215 -4.11 -8.19 -5.61
C LEU A 215 -3.22 -9.00 -4.65
N ASN A 216 -2.34 -9.82 -5.21
CA ASN A 216 -1.33 -10.54 -4.46
C ASN A 216 0.01 -9.78 -4.51
N LEU A 217 0.45 -9.26 -3.36
CA LEU A 217 1.73 -8.57 -3.23
C LEU A 217 2.80 -9.58 -2.85
N LEU A 218 3.84 -9.71 -3.68
CA LEU A 218 4.94 -10.63 -3.46
C LEU A 218 6.21 -9.82 -3.19
N SER A 219 6.81 -10.04 -2.03
CA SER A 219 8.04 -9.37 -1.61
C SER A 219 8.62 -10.07 -0.41
N THR A 220 9.95 -10.06 -0.29
CA THR A 220 10.67 -10.50 0.90
C THR A 220 11.22 -9.26 1.58
N THR A 221 10.65 -8.88 2.73
CA THR A 221 11.11 -7.72 3.50
C THR A 221 12.13 -8.17 4.54
N PRO A 222 13.32 -7.54 4.65
CA PRO A 222 14.31 -7.92 5.66
C PRO A 222 13.81 -7.54 7.06
N ALA A 223 14.16 -8.36 8.05
CA ALA A 223 13.91 -8.01 9.45
C ALA A 223 14.68 -6.72 9.83
N PRO A 224 14.11 -5.81 10.64
CA PRO A 224 12.84 -5.95 11.38
C PRO A 224 11.60 -5.44 10.62
N HIS A 225 11.73 -5.13 9.33
CA HIS A 225 10.63 -4.55 8.56
C HIS A 225 9.62 -5.62 8.10
N HIS A 226 8.35 -5.23 8.07
CA HIS A 226 7.27 -6.03 7.49
C HIS A 226 6.54 -5.20 6.43
N LEU A 227 6.20 -5.82 5.30
CA LEU A 227 5.49 -5.14 4.21
C LEU A 227 4.19 -4.47 4.69
N ALA A 228 3.43 -5.12 5.58
CA ALA A 228 2.22 -4.55 6.15
C ALA A 228 2.47 -3.23 6.88
N THR A 229 3.53 -3.15 7.69
CA THR A 229 3.93 -1.92 8.40
C THR A 229 4.36 -0.84 7.42
N LEU A 230 5.18 -1.18 6.41
CA LEU A 230 5.61 -0.24 5.36
C LEU A 230 4.45 0.35 4.56
N LEU A 231 3.36 -0.40 4.41
CA LEU A 231 2.13 0.05 3.76
C LEU A 231 1.17 0.80 4.70
N GLY A 232 1.20 0.49 6.00
CA GLY A 232 0.35 1.10 7.03
C GLY A 232 0.78 2.52 7.45
N GLU A 233 2.00 2.93 7.13
CA GLU A 233 2.52 4.28 7.32
C GLU A 233 1.87 5.28 6.33
N ASN A 234 0.58 5.56 6.54
CA ASN A 234 -0.29 6.53 5.86
C ASN A 234 0.42 7.50 4.89
N ASN A 235 0.40 7.17 3.59
CA ASN A 235 0.67 8.05 2.43
C ASN A 235 1.98 8.88 2.46
N ARG A 236 2.95 8.57 3.32
CA ARG A 236 4.22 9.32 3.38
C ARG A 236 5.23 8.82 2.37
N SER A 237 5.21 7.53 2.07
CA SER A 237 6.13 6.89 1.12
C SER A 237 5.50 6.72 -0.26
N ILE A 238 6.33 6.72 -1.31
CA ILE A 238 5.88 6.46 -2.68
C ILE A 238 5.24 5.06 -2.78
N LEU A 239 5.81 4.07 -2.07
CA LEU A 239 5.32 2.69 -2.02
C LEU A 239 3.88 2.63 -1.48
N SER A 240 3.63 3.22 -0.31
CA SER A 240 2.30 3.21 0.32
C SER A 240 1.24 3.90 -0.55
N GLY A 241 1.59 5.05 -1.14
CA GLY A 241 0.69 5.78 -2.04
C GLY A 241 0.37 5.02 -3.32
N TRP A 242 1.37 4.40 -3.94
CA TRP A 242 1.17 3.61 -5.16
C TRP A 242 0.32 2.36 -4.91
N ILE A 243 0.69 1.53 -3.92
CA ILE A 243 -0.06 0.32 -3.58
C ILE A 243 -1.46 0.65 -3.08
N GLY A 244 -1.63 1.72 -2.29
CA GLY A 244 -2.93 2.20 -1.87
C GLY A 244 -3.82 2.57 -3.05
N SER A 245 -3.30 3.35 -4.00
CA SER A 245 -4.03 3.72 -5.21
C SER A 245 -4.41 2.50 -6.07
N LEU A 246 -3.49 1.54 -6.22
CA LEU A 246 -3.75 0.30 -6.98
C LEU A 246 -4.84 -0.55 -6.32
N LYS A 247 -4.77 -0.73 -4.99
CA LYS A 247 -5.81 -1.44 -4.21
C LYS A 247 -7.17 -0.77 -4.38
N SER A 248 -7.26 0.55 -4.20
CA SER A 248 -8.50 1.29 -4.36
C SER A 248 -9.04 1.27 -5.79
N ALA A 249 -8.17 1.22 -6.81
CA ALA A 249 -8.60 1.05 -8.20
C ALA A 249 -9.20 -0.34 -8.42
N LEU A 250 -8.52 -1.40 -7.95
CA LEU A 250 -9.00 -2.78 -8.12
C LEU A 250 -10.32 -3.03 -7.35
N HIS A 251 -10.46 -2.45 -6.16
CA HIS A 251 -11.70 -2.53 -5.38
C HIS A 251 -12.88 -1.89 -6.13
N ARG A 252 -12.71 -0.66 -6.62
CA ARG A 252 -13.74 0.03 -7.41
C ARG A 252 -14.11 -0.75 -8.66
N PHE A 253 -13.12 -1.31 -9.35
CA PHE A 253 -13.35 -2.17 -10.50
C PHE A 253 -14.17 -3.42 -10.13
N GLN A 254 -13.88 -4.06 -9.00
CA GLN A 254 -14.65 -5.22 -8.52
C GLN A 254 -16.09 -4.84 -8.15
N GLU A 255 -16.33 -3.67 -7.55
CA GLU A 255 -17.67 -3.14 -7.25
C GLU A 255 -18.46 -2.84 -8.53
N GLU A 256 -17.83 -2.24 -9.52
CA GLU A 256 -18.42 -1.96 -10.84
C GLU A 256 -18.91 -3.26 -11.49
N LEU A 257 -18.07 -4.30 -11.52
CA LEU A 257 -18.45 -5.61 -12.08
C LEU A 257 -19.65 -6.23 -11.35
N VAL A 258 -19.75 -6.07 -10.04
CA VAL A 258 -20.90 -6.56 -9.26
C VAL A 258 -22.16 -5.78 -9.63
N VAL A 259 -22.08 -4.45 -9.73
CA VAL A 259 -23.21 -3.58 -10.12
C VAL A 259 -23.67 -3.89 -11.54
N GLU A 260 -22.75 -4.00 -12.50
CA GLU A 260 -23.02 -4.37 -13.89
C GLU A 260 -23.73 -5.73 -13.99
N ALA A 261 -23.25 -6.72 -13.23
CA ALA A 261 -23.87 -8.04 -13.18
C ALA A 261 -25.29 -8.03 -12.59
N THR A 262 -25.57 -7.21 -11.56
CA THR A 262 -26.92 -7.04 -11.01
C THR A 262 -27.88 -6.37 -11.98
N ARG A 263 -27.39 -5.53 -12.89
CA ARG A 263 -28.16 -4.89 -13.97
C ARG A 263 -28.33 -5.78 -15.20
N GLY A 264 -27.78 -6.99 -15.19
CA GLY A 264 -27.80 -7.92 -16.33
C GLY A 264 -26.85 -7.55 -17.47
N GLN A 265 -25.99 -6.54 -17.29
CA GLN A 265 -24.98 -6.11 -18.26
C GLN A 265 -23.67 -6.84 -17.97
N ARG A 266 -23.58 -8.11 -18.36
CA ARG A 266 -22.39 -8.93 -18.07
C ARG A 266 -21.39 -8.85 -19.21
N ASP A 267 -20.23 -8.28 -18.90
CA ASP A 267 -19.07 -8.35 -19.78
C ASP A 267 -18.53 -9.79 -19.89
N SER A 268 -17.89 -10.07 -21.03
CA SER A 268 -17.14 -11.31 -21.20
C SER A 268 -15.91 -11.33 -20.30
N LEU A 269 -15.46 -12.50 -19.87
CA LEU A 269 -14.20 -12.64 -19.09
C LEU A 269 -13.00 -12.00 -19.79
N LYS A 270 -12.96 -12.08 -21.13
CA LYS A 270 -11.92 -11.44 -21.93
C LYS A 270 -11.93 -9.91 -21.77
N SER A 271 -13.11 -9.30 -21.88
CA SER A 271 -13.30 -7.85 -21.68
C SER A 271 -12.90 -7.42 -20.27
N CYS A 272 -13.30 -8.19 -19.24
CA CYS A 272 -12.90 -7.91 -17.87
C CYS A 272 -11.38 -7.95 -17.69
N ARG A 273 -10.69 -8.93 -18.28
CA ARG A 273 -9.22 -9.02 -18.24
C ARG A 273 -8.54 -7.85 -18.96
N GLU A 274 -9.07 -7.42 -20.11
CA GLU A 274 -8.58 -6.24 -20.83
C GLU A 274 -8.67 -4.97 -19.95
N ARG A 275 -9.79 -4.76 -19.26
CA ARG A 275 -9.96 -3.66 -18.27
C ARG A 275 -8.97 -3.74 -17.10
N VAL A 276 -8.63 -4.95 -16.65
CA VAL A 276 -7.58 -5.15 -15.61
C VAL A 276 -6.20 -4.77 -16.13
N VAL A 277 -5.89 -5.10 -17.39
CA VAL A 277 -4.63 -4.69 -18.02
C VAL A 277 -4.54 -3.17 -18.09
N ASP A 278 -5.61 -2.49 -18.52
CA ASP A 278 -5.66 -1.02 -18.55
C ASP A 278 -5.42 -0.42 -17.16
N LEU A 279 -6.05 -0.98 -16.12
CA LEU A 279 -5.85 -0.56 -14.73
C LEU A 279 -4.39 -0.69 -14.28
N LEU A 280 -3.69 -1.75 -14.71
CA LEU A 280 -2.28 -1.97 -14.38
C LEU A 280 -1.35 -1.01 -15.15
N ILE A 281 -1.66 -0.70 -16.40
CA ILE A 281 -0.97 0.32 -17.20
C ILE A 281 -1.13 1.71 -16.56
N ASP A 282 -2.34 2.05 -16.11
CA ASP A 282 -2.61 3.31 -15.40
C ASP A 282 -1.86 3.38 -14.07
N SER A 283 -1.80 2.28 -13.33
CA SER A 283 -1.05 2.17 -12.08
C SER A 283 0.46 2.36 -12.27
N ARG A 284 1.02 1.85 -13.37
CA ARG A 284 2.41 2.14 -13.77
C ARG A 284 2.63 3.64 -13.95
N SER A 285 1.78 4.28 -14.75
CA SER A 285 1.84 5.73 -15.01
C SER A 285 1.67 6.57 -13.72
N HIS A 286 0.87 6.07 -12.79
CA HIS A 286 0.69 6.68 -11.47
C HIS A 286 1.99 6.67 -10.64
N LEU A 287 2.70 5.54 -10.59
CA LEU A 287 3.97 5.45 -9.87
C LEU A 287 5.02 6.41 -10.44
N GLU A 288 5.13 6.48 -11.78
CA GLU A 288 6.01 7.44 -12.46
C GLU A 288 5.68 8.89 -12.09
N THR A 289 4.39 9.20 -11.97
CA THR A 289 3.91 10.52 -11.53
C THR A 289 4.28 10.82 -10.07
N LEU A 290 4.15 9.84 -9.17
CA LEU A 290 4.55 9.97 -7.77
C LEU A 290 6.07 10.23 -7.65
N ARG A 291 6.89 9.50 -8.41
CA ARG A 291 8.34 9.71 -8.49
C ARG A 291 8.69 11.15 -8.89
N ARG A 292 8.15 11.62 -10.02
CA ARG A 292 8.39 12.99 -10.52
C ARG A 292 7.97 14.07 -9.51
N ARG A 293 6.87 13.84 -8.77
CA ARG A 293 6.42 14.76 -7.71
C ARG A 293 7.39 14.78 -6.52
N SER A 294 7.92 13.63 -6.12
CA SER A 294 8.90 13.52 -5.04
C SER A 294 10.17 14.30 -5.37
N GLN A 295 10.73 14.10 -6.57
CA GLN A 295 11.93 14.81 -7.06
C GLN A 295 11.74 16.34 -7.11
N ARG A 296 10.56 16.82 -7.54
CA ARG A 296 10.26 18.26 -7.49
C ARG A 296 10.20 18.80 -6.06
N ARG A 297 9.69 18.00 -5.11
CA ARG A 297 9.57 18.40 -3.70
C ARG A 297 10.95 18.48 -3.02
N THR A 298 11.86 17.57 -3.32
CA THR A 298 13.24 17.60 -2.81
C THR A 298 14.00 18.79 -3.39
N LYS A 299 13.91 19.03 -4.71
CA LYS A 299 14.49 20.22 -5.34
C LYS A 299 13.98 21.52 -4.72
N HIS A 300 12.67 21.64 -4.50
CA HIS A 300 12.10 22.80 -3.81
C HIS A 300 12.53 22.93 -2.35
N ALA A 301 12.81 21.82 -1.66
CA ALA A 301 13.34 21.87 -0.30
C ALA A 301 14.78 22.40 -0.29
N GLN A 302 15.59 21.99 -1.27
CA GLN A 302 16.96 22.45 -1.46
C GLN A 302 17.01 23.93 -1.90
N GLU A 303 16.19 24.34 -2.87
CA GLU A 303 16.01 25.73 -3.27
C GLU A 303 15.53 26.62 -2.09
N ARG A 304 14.77 26.05 -1.14
CA ARG A 304 14.33 26.76 0.08
C ARG A 304 15.42 26.88 1.13
N SER A 305 16.32 25.90 1.27
CA SER A 305 17.47 26.01 2.18
C SER A 305 18.53 26.97 1.66
N GLU A 306 18.65 27.10 0.34
CA GLU A 306 19.61 27.97 -0.33
C GLU A 306 19.13 29.43 -0.45
N ASN A 307 17.88 29.74 -0.09
CA ASN A 307 17.32 31.10 -0.18
C ASN A 307 17.37 31.84 1.17
N PRO A 308 18.39 32.68 1.42
CA PRO A 308 18.54 33.43 2.68
C PRO A 308 17.47 34.52 2.89
N ASN A 309 16.70 34.90 1.87
CA ASN A 309 15.69 35.96 1.94
C ASN A 309 14.27 35.44 2.28
N ARG A 310 14.16 34.23 2.83
CA ARG A 310 12.85 33.63 3.09
C ARG A 310 12.14 34.33 4.27
N PRO A 311 10.92 34.86 4.10
CA PRO A 311 10.23 35.62 5.14
C PRO A 311 9.51 34.70 6.14
N THR A 312 10.26 33.77 6.74
CA THR A 312 9.70 32.77 7.67
C THR A 312 9.38 33.41 9.02
N SER A 313 10.29 34.26 9.52
CA SER A 313 10.11 35.03 10.76
C SER A 313 8.99 36.08 10.69
N ALA A 314 8.62 36.55 9.50
CA ALA A 314 7.55 37.52 9.29
C ALA A 314 6.14 36.91 9.32
N ALA A 315 6.01 35.57 9.36
CA ALA A 315 4.71 34.91 9.20
C ALA A 315 3.69 35.23 10.29
N ILE A 316 4.13 35.20 11.56
CA ILE A 316 3.25 35.50 12.70
C ILE A 316 2.93 37.01 12.78
N PRO A 317 3.92 37.93 12.67
CA PRO A 317 3.64 39.36 12.58
C PRO A 317 2.68 39.73 11.44
N ASP A 318 2.88 39.17 10.24
CA ASP A 318 2.02 39.46 9.08
C ASP A 318 0.60 38.92 9.29
N LEU A 319 0.44 37.79 9.98
CA LEU A 319 -0.88 37.24 10.29
C LEU A 319 -1.64 38.10 11.30
N LEU A 320 -0.96 38.64 12.30
CA LEU A 320 -1.59 39.51 13.30
C LEU A 320 -1.95 40.89 12.72
N ALA A 321 -1.22 41.35 11.70
CA ALA A 321 -1.47 42.61 11.02
C ALA A 321 -2.43 42.50 9.82
N CYS A 322 -2.87 41.29 9.44
CA CYS A 322 -3.67 41.08 8.24
C CYS A 322 -5.15 41.43 8.44
N SER A 323 -5.82 41.77 7.32
CA SER A 323 -7.26 41.86 7.28
C SER A 323 -7.89 40.50 6.91
N GLU A 324 -9.18 40.32 7.19
CA GLU A 324 -9.90 39.09 6.83
C GLU A 324 -9.91 38.83 5.31
N ALA A 325 -9.77 39.90 4.50
CA ALA A 325 -9.70 39.83 3.04
C ALA A 325 -8.38 39.25 2.52
N ASP A 326 -7.36 39.13 3.37
CA ASP A 326 -6.04 38.60 3.01
C ASP A 326 -5.90 37.10 3.32
N LEU A 327 -6.95 36.47 3.86
CA LEU A 327 -6.97 35.06 4.23
C LEU A 327 -7.79 34.21 3.27
N PHE A 328 -7.12 33.21 2.72
CA PHE A 328 -7.66 32.27 1.75
C PHE A 328 -7.54 30.83 2.25
N GLN A 329 -8.44 29.97 1.78
CA GLN A 329 -8.34 28.52 1.91
C GLN A 329 -7.82 27.93 0.60
N ASP A 330 -6.74 27.14 0.67
CA ASP A 330 -6.30 26.33 -0.48
C ASP A 330 -7.14 25.04 -0.53
N ARG A 331 -8.00 24.93 -1.56
CA ARG A 331 -8.90 23.76 -1.71
C ARG A 331 -8.16 22.44 -1.90
N LYS A 332 -6.93 22.49 -2.43
CA LYS A 332 -6.19 21.27 -2.79
C LYS A 332 -5.55 20.64 -1.56
N GLU A 333 -4.93 21.47 -0.72
CA GLU A 333 -4.09 21.00 0.39
C GLU A 333 -4.77 21.21 1.75
N SER A 334 -6.02 21.72 1.79
CA SER A 334 -6.77 22.02 3.02
C SER A 334 -5.99 22.89 4.02
N THR A 335 -5.19 23.82 3.50
CA THR A 335 -4.37 24.76 4.28
C THR A 335 -4.92 26.18 4.19
N ILE A 336 -4.54 27.02 5.16
CA ILE A 336 -4.90 28.44 5.18
C ILE A 336 -3.72 29.24 4.62
N VAL A 337 -4.02 30.12 3.69
CA VAL A 337 -3.05 30.93 2.96
C VAL A 337 -3.27 32.39 3.33
N LEU A 338 -2.26 33.02 3.89
CA LEU A 338 -2.22 34.44 4.17
C LEU A 338 -1.44 35.16 3.07
N ARG A 339 -2.02 36.24 2.55
CA ARG A 339 -1.34 37.20 1.69
C ARG A 339 -0.74 38.32 2.54
N GLY A 340 0.57 38.25 2.76
CA GLY A 340 1.34 39.30 3.43
C GLY A 340 1.78 40.43 2.48
N PRO A 341 2.40 41.50 3.04
CA PRO A 341 2.93 42.62 2.26
C PRO A 341 3.95 42.18 1.22
N GLN A 342 4.13 42.99 0.16
CA GLN A 342 5.17 42.79 -0.86
C GLN A 342 5.15 41.40 -1.56
N GLY A 343 3.97 40.80 -1.70
CA GLY A 343 3.80 39.51 -2.38
C GLY A 343 4.23 38.30 -1.52
N ARG A 344 4.49 38.50 -0.23
CA ARG A 344 4.75 37.41 0.71
C ARG A 344 3.48 36.56 0.89
N ILE A 345 3.65 35.26 0.84
CA ILE A 345 2.59 34.28 1.07
C ILE A 345 3.03 33.39 2.21
N HIS A 346 2.17 33.28 3.21
CA HIS A 346 2.38 32.42 4.37
C HIS A 346 1.32 31.33 4.38
N ILE A 347 1.75 30.09 4.57
CA ILE A 347 0.86 28.93 4.56
C ILE A 347 0.83 28.37 5.98
N PHE A 348 -0.37 28.21 6.51
CA PHE A 348 -0.67 27.69 7.82
C PHE A 348 -1.52 26.42 7.74
N THR A 349 -1.38 25.55 8.74
CA THR A 349 -2.36 24.48 8.96
C THR A 349 -3.70 25.07 9.38
N ALA A 350 -4.78 24.30 9.25
CA ALA A 350 -6.08 24.69 9.80
C ALA A 350 -6.05 24.95 11.32
N THR A 351 -5.07 24.36 12.03
CA THR A 351 -4.85 24.53 13.47
C THR A 351 -4.04 25.79 13.82
N GLY A 352 -3.49 26.52 12.85
CA GLY A 352 -2.76 27.77 13.09
C GLY A 352 -1.24 27.65 13.12
N ARG A 353 -0.67 26.47 12.88
CA ARG A 353 0.78 26.28 12.80
C ARG A 353 1.30 26.76 11.46
N HIS A 354 2.33 27.62 11.47
CA HIS A 354 3.02 28.02 10.25
C HIS A 354 3.77 26.85 9.61
N ILE A 355 3.55 26.64 8.31
CA ILE A 355 4.17 25.57 7.51
C ILE A 355 5.34 26.14 6.71
N THR A 356 5.13 27.25 6.01
CA THR A 356 6.12 27.81 5.07
C THR A 356 5.76 29.25 4.66
N SER A 357 6.78 30.04 4.35
CA SER A 357 6.63 31.33 3.65
C SER A 357 7.33 31.30 2.29
N ALA A 358 6.80 32.07 1.32
CA ALA A 358 7.39 32.30 0.00
C ALA A 358 7.01 33.69 -0.54
N ILE A 359 7.68 34.17 -1.59
CA ILE A 359 7.33 35.42 -2.29
C ILE A 359 6.77 35.04 -3.67
N TYR A 360 5.55 35.47 -3.98
CA TYR A 360 4.87 35.20 -5.24
C TYR A 360 4.71 36.50 -6.03
N SER A 361 4.76 36.42 -7.37
CA SER A 361 4.38 37.54 -8.23
C SER A 361 2.88 37.82 -8.14
N SER A 362 2.49 39.08 -8.34
CA SER A 362 1.08 39.50 -8.34
C SER A 362 0.22 38.71 -9.32
N GLU A 363 0.78 38.38 -10.49
CA GLU A 363 0.13 37.57 -11.52
C GLU A 363 -0.10 36.12 -11.07
N SER A 364 0.86 35.52 -10.36
CA SER A 364 0.76 34.16 -9.82
C SER A 364 -0.33 34.04 -8.76
N ILE A 365 -0.49 35.08 -7.94
CA ILE A 365 -1.55 35.16 -6.91
C ILE A 365 -2.92 35.29 -7.59
N GLN A 366 -3.05 36.23 -8.53
CA GLN A 366 -4.31 36.46 -9.25
C GLN A 366 -4.76 35.22 -10.04
N THR A 367 -3.83 34.52 -10.69
CA THR A 367 -4.13 33.28 -11.43
C THR A 367 -4.69 32.18 -10.52
N ARG A 368 -4.18 32.06 -9.28
CA ARG A 368 -4.66 31.06 -8.31
C ARG A 368 -6.05 31.39 -7.76
N ILE A 369 -6.35 32.68 -7.59
CA ILE A 369 -7.67 33.16 -7.20
C ILE A 369 -8.66 32.97 -8.36
N ALA A 370 -8.30 33.37 -9.58
CA ALA A 370 -9.14 33.25 -10.77
C ALA A 370 -9.50 31.79 -11.12
N ARG A 371 -8.60 30.85 -10.83
CA ARG A 371 -8.86 29.40 -11.00
C ARG A 371 -9.57 28.75 -9.81
N SER A 372 -10.11 29.53 -8.87
CA SER A 372 -10.80 29.05 -7.66
C SER A 372 -9.98 28.07 -6.81
N ARG A 373 -8.64 28.14 -6.91
CA ARG A 373 -7.73 27.33 -6.10
C ARG A 373 -7.61 27.89 -4.68
N TRP A 374 -7.57 29.22 -4.58
CA TRP A 374 -7.61 29.97 -3.33
C TRP A 374 -8.96 30.67 -3.23
N ILE A 375 -9.73 30.31 -2.21
CA ILE A 375 -11.05 30.89 -1.95
C ILE A 375 -10.96 31.67 -0.64
N LEU A 376 -11.59 32.86 -0.58
CA LEU A 376 -11.68 33.62 0.66
C LEU A 376 -12.24 32.76 1.80
N LEU A 377 -11.57 32.80 2.95
CA LEU A 377 -11.91 31.97 4.11
C LEU A 377 -13.27 32.38 4.73
N GLY A 378 -13.70 33.62 4.48
CA GLY A 378 -14.92 34.24 5.01
C GLY A 378 -14.71 34.84 6.40
N ASP A 379 -15.28 36.01 6.65
CA ASP A 379 -14.95 36.88 7.79
C ASP A 379 -15.04 36.20 9.16
N VAL A 380 -16.10 35.41 9.39
CA VAL A 380 -16.31 34.68 10.65
C VAL A 380 -15.21 33.64 10.89
N LYS A 381 -14.82 32.91 9.84
CA LYS A 381 -13.78 31.87 9.94
C LYS A 381 -12.38 32.49 10.01
N ALA A 382 -12.15 33.61 9.33
CA ALA A 382 -10.90 34.37 9.39
C ALA A 382 -10.64 34.90 10.81
N ARG A 383 -11.61 35.56 11.44
CA ARG A 383 -11.49 36.02 12.84
C ARG A 383 -11.24 34.89 13.81
N ALA A 384 -12.03 33.81 13.72
CA ALA A 384 -11.87 32.65 14.58
C ALA A 384 -10.51 31.95 14.39
N PHE A 385 -9.87 32.10 13.22
CA PHE A 385 -8.53 31.60 12.97
C PHE A 385 -7.46 32.51 13.58
N ILE A 386 -7.55 33.82 13.37
CA ILE A 386 -6.61 34.81 13.93
C ILE A 386 -6.61 34.75 15.47
N GLU A 387 -7.78 34.72 16.11
CA GLU A 387 -7.90 34.60 17.57
C GLU A 387 -7.25 33.32 18.10
N ARG A 388 -7.40 32.21 17.37
CA ARG A 388 -6.82 30.91 17.76
C ARG A 388 -5.31 30.95 17.72
N VAL A 389 -4.74 31.55 16.67
CA VAL A 389 -3.28 31.70 16.59
C VAL A 389 -2.80 32.63 17.69
N ASN A 390 -3.49 33.74 17.95
CA ASN A 390 -3.12 34.69 19.00
C ASN A 390 -3.06 34.05 20.39
N ARG A 391 -4.03 33.18 20.74
CA ARG A 391 -4.04 32.42 22.01
C ARG A 391 -2.94 31.37 22.12
N SER A 392 -2.33 30.97 21.00
CA SER A 392 -1.30 29.94 20.95
C SER A 392 0.13 30.49 20.97
N ILE A 393 0.28 31.82 20.95
CA ILE A 393 1.58 32.50 21.07
C ILE A 393 1.88 32.63 22.58
N PRO A 394 2.96 32.01 23.10
CA PRO A 394 3.37 32.22 24.48
C PRO A 394 3.85 33.67 24.68
N ASP A 395 3.37 34.33 25.76
CA ASP A 395 3.81 35.67 26.17
C ASP A 395 5.34 35.71 26.28
N SER A 396 5.98 36.41 25.37
CA SER A 396 7.39 36.76 25.44
C SER A 396 7.48 38.23 25.84
N GLU A 397 7.79 38.49 27.11
CA GLU A 397 8.05 39.84 27.61
C GLU A 397 9.19 40.53 26.83
N PRO A 398 9.04 41.79 26.41
CA PRO A 398 10.13 42.57 25.84
C PRO A 398 11.02 43.14 26.96
N GLY A 399 12.31 42.79 26.90
CA GLY A 399 13.35 43.27 27.81
C GLY A 399 13.41 44.80 27.90
N ARG A 400 13.32 45.30 29.14
CA ARG A 400 13.74 46.64 29.56
C ARG A 400 15.23 46.83 29.25
N PRO A 401 15.67 47.96 28.67
CA PRO A 401 17.08 48.32 28.68
C PRO A 401 17.47 48.69 30.12
N ALA A 402 18.65 48.23 30.54
CA ALA A 402 19.29 48.66 31.77
C ALA A 402 19.50 50.18 31.71
N SER A 403 18.86 50.93 32.61
CA SER A 403 19.22 52.32 32.89
C SER A 403 20.33 52.31 33.93
N ASP A 404 21.50 52.76 33.51
CA ASP A 404 22.50 53.33 34.40
C ASP A 404 21.87 54.42 35.27
N ALA A 405 22.18 54.43 36.57
CA ALA A 405 22.93 55.50 37.23
C ALA A 405 22.73 55.54 38.76
N SER A 406 23.86 55.70 39.43
CA SER A 406 24.12 56.24 40.79
C SER A 406 24.19 55.24 41.94
#